data_AF-A0A6G3TVD5-F1
#
_entry.id   AF-A0A6G3TVD5-F1
#
_cell.length_a   1.000
_cell.length_b   1.000
_cell.length_c   1.000
_cell.angle_alpha   90.00
_cell.angle_beta   90.00
_cell.angle_gamma   90.00
#
_symmetry.space_group_name_H-M   'P 1'
#
loop_
_entity.id
_entity.type
_entity.pdbx_description
1 polymer ?
#
loop_
_entity_poly.entity_id
_entity_poly.type
_entity_poly.pdbx_seq_one_letter_code
_entity_poly.pdbx_strand_id
1 'polypeptide(L)' 'MHPPAAHGNSLPSYWQRVRAYAVPPSMIETATARRRAGDWAGACAAAHIDVDLRPRALARSHGRDLADR' A
#
# COMPACT_ATOMS: atom_id res chain seq x y z
N MET A 1 -45.51 17.54 2.59
CA MET A 1 -44.10 18.01 2.72
C MET A 1 -43.21 16.85 2.34
N HIS A 2 -42.66 16.85 1.12
CA HIS A 2 -41.77 15.78 0.64
C HIS A 2 -40.39 15.97 1.29
N PRO A 3 -39.75 14.95 1.88
CA PRO A 3 -38.37 15.07 2.33
C PRO A 3 -37.45 15.24 1.11
N PRO A 4 -36.48 16.17 1.13
CA PRO A 4 -35.54 16.32 0.03
C PRO A 4 -34.68 15.06 -0.10
N ALA A 5 -34.54 14.60 -1.34
CA ALA A 5 -33.81 13.40 -1.71
C ALA A 5 -32.40 13.38 -1.10
N ALA A 6 -32.02 12.22 -0.58
CA ALA A 6 -30.68 11.93 -0.05
C ALA A 6 -29.61 12.46 -1.01
N HIS A 7 -28.68 13.25 -0.47
CA HIS A 7 -27.56 13.84 -1.18
C HIS A 7 -26.89 12.81 -2.10
N GLY A 8 -27.17 12.93 -3.39
CA GLY A 8 -26.55 12.11 -4.43
C GLY A 8 -25.05 12.35 -4.45
N ASN A 9 -24.29 11.26 -4.39
CA ASN A 9 -22.87 11.15 -4.74
C ASN A 9 -21.82 11.71 -3.74
N SER A 10 -21.96 11.47 -2.44
CA SER A 10 -20.91 11.76 -1.44
C SER A 10 -19.76 10.74 -1.39
N LEU A 11 -19.90 9.56 -2.02
CA LEU A 11 -18.86 8.52 -2.00
C LEU A 11 -17.57 8.93 -2.73
N PRO A 12 -17.61 9.53 -3.93
CA PRO A 12 -16.38 9.96 -4.62
C PRO A 12 -15.62 11.05 -3.85
N SER A 13 -16.31 12.04 -3.29
CA SER A 13 -15.69 13.12 -2.51
C SER A 13 -15.15 12.63 -1.16
N TYR A 14 -15.82 11.67 -0.53
CA TYR A 14 -15.34 11.00 0.67
C TYR A 14 -14.01 10.28 0.43
N TRP A 15 -13.92 9.42 -0.59
CA TRP A 15 -12.70 8.67 -0.88
C TRP A 15 -11.53 9.54 -1.36
N GLN A 16 -11.80 10.67 -2.01
CA GLN A 16 -10.77 11.66 -2.33
C GLN A 16 -10.10 12.22 -1.08
N ARG A 17 -10.88 12.62 -0.07
CA ARG A 17 -10.32 13.11 1.20
C ARG A 17 -9.59 12.01 1.96
N VAL A 18 -10.12 10.79 1.99
CA VAL A 18 -9.45 9.64 2.61
C VAL A 18 -8.08 9.42 1.97
N ARG A 19 -7.97 9.41 0.63
CA ARG A 19 -6.67 9.30 -0.04
C ARG A 19 -5.71 10.46 0.28
N ALA A 20 -6.24 11.68 0.47
CA ALA A 20 -5.43 12.85 0.76
C ALA A 20 -4.87 12.88 2.20
N TYR A 21 -5.60 12.34 3.18
CA TYR A 21 -5.30 12.55 4.60
C TYR A 21 -5.17 11.29 5.45
N ALA A 22 -5.64 10.13 4.99
CA ALA A 22 -5.61 8.90 5.78
C ALA A 22 -4.22 8.25 5.82
N VAL A 23 -3.30 8.69 4.96
CA VAL A 23 -1.90 8.23 4.99
C VAL A 23 -1.09 9.20 5.84
N PRO A 24 -0.60 8.80 7.02
CA PRO A 24 0.23 9.67 7.86
C PRO A 24 1.54 10.03 7.13
N PRO A 25 2.05 11.27 7.24
CA PRO A 25 3.36 11.64 6.67
C PRO A 25 4.50 10.71 7.11
N SER A 26 4.50 10.28 8.37
CA SER A 26 5.49 9.33 8.92
C SER A 26 5.48 7.98 8.19
N MET A 27 4.32 7.51 7.72
CA MET A 27 4.21 6.29 6.92
C MET A 27 4.90 6.47 5.57
N ILE A 28 4.64 7.59 4.89
CA ILE A 28 5.24 7.92 3.59
C ILE A 28 6.76 8.01 3.73
N GLU A 29 7.25 8.72 4.73
CA GLU A 29 8.67 8.90 5.00
C GLU A 29 9.36 7.56 5.29
N THR A 30 8.81 6.77 6.20
CA THR A 30 9.38 5.47 6.60
C THR A 30 9.40 4.50 5.43
N ALA A 31 8.28 4.34 4.72
CA ALA A 31 8.19 3.46 3.56
C ALA A 31 9.14 3.91 2.43
N THR A 32 9.27 5.23 2.22
CA THR A 32 10.18 5.79 1.21
C THR A 32 11.65 5.55 1.57
N ALA A 33 12.04 5.75 2.82
CA ALA A 33 13.40 5.48 3.29
C ALA A 33 13.78 4.00 3.09
N ARG A 34 12.89 3.08 3.46
CA ARG A 34 13.07 1.63 3.28
C ARG A 34 13.21 1.24 1.82
N ARG A 35 12.33 1.77 0.95
CA ARG A 35 12.40 1.54 -0.50
C ARG A 35 13.71 2.05 -1.10
N ARG A 36 14.18 3.24 -0.71
CA ARG A 36 15.48 3.79 -1.16
C ARG A 36 16.67 2.95 -0.70
N ALA A 37 16.55 2.26 0.44
CA ALA A 37 17.55 1.33 0.93
C ALA A 37 17.48 -0.06 0.29
N GLY A 38 16.53 -0.32 -0.63
CA GLY A 38 16.30 -1.64 -1.23
C GLY A 38 15.55 -2.63 -0.34
N ASP A 39 15.09 -2.21 0.84
CA ASP A 39 14.31 -3.01 1.78
C ASP A 39 12.82 -3.01 1.39
N TRP A 40 12.49 -3.76 0.34
CA TRP A 40 11.12 -3.83 -0.18
C TRP A 40 10.12 -4.36 0.87
N ALA A 41 10.52 -5.37 1.64
CA ALA A 41 9.66 -5.98 2.66
C ALA A 41 9.41 -5.01 3.81
N GLY A 42 10.45 -4.31 4.28
CA GLY A 42 10.31 -3.28 5.30
C GLY A 42 9.46 -2.09 4.85
N ALA A 43 9.49 -1.73 3.56
CA ALA A 43 8.62 -0.71 3.00
C ALA A 43 7.13 -1.13 3.04
N CYS A 44 6.83 -2.38 2.67
CA CYS A 44 5.46 -2.91 2.76
C CYS A 44 4.96 -2.96 4.20
N ALA A 45 5.79 -3.44 5.13
CA ALA A 45 5.43 -3.49 6.55
C ALA A 45 5.15 -2.10 7.12
N ALA A 46 5.96 -1.09 6.77
CA ALA A 46 5.74 0.30 7.17
C ALA A 46 4.41 0.88 6.65
N ALA A 47 3.93 0.39 5.50
CA ALA A 47 2.64 0.75 4.93
C ALA A 47 1.47 -0.12 5.42
N HIS A 48 1.68 -0.94 6.46
CA HIS A 48 0.71 -1.93 6.96
C HIS A 48 0.20 -2.90 5.88
N ILE A 49 1.06 -3.21 4.91
CA ILE A 49 0.82 -4.25 3.92
C ILE A 49 1.50 -5.52 4.40
N ASP A 50 0.70 -6.54 4.68
CA ASP A 50 1.20 -7.88 4.93
C ASP A 50 1.54 -8.55 3.60
N VAL A 51 2.77 -9.06 3.49
CA VAL A 51 3.27 -9.69 2.28
C VAL A 51 3.68 -11.11 2.58
N ASP A 52 2.87 -12.08 2.16
CA ASP A 52 3.22 -13.51 2.19
C ASP A 52 4.07 -13.90 0.96
N LEU A 53 5.09 -13.11 0.67
CA LEU A 53 6.12 -13.45 -0.31
C LEU A 53 7.37 -13.87 0.44
N ARG A 54 7.79 -15.13 0.26
CA ARG A 54 9.02 -15.67 0.86
C ARG A 54 10.07 -15.91 -0.22
N PRO A 55 11.00 -14.97 -0.50
CA PRO A 55 11.99 -15.12 -1.55
C PRO A 55 12.84 -16.38 -1.44
N ARG A 56 13.14 -16.83 -0.22
CA ARG A 56 13.85 -18.10 0.02
C ARG A 56 13.03 -19.33 -0.38
N ALA A 57 11.71 -19.31 -0.21
CA ALA A 57 10.87 -20.40 -0.68
C ALA A 57 10.78 -20.39 -2.20
N LEU A 58 10.59 -19.21 -2.79
CA LEU A 58 10.54 -19.03 -4.25
C LEU A 58 11.83 -19.52 -4.91
N ALA A 59 13.00 -19.12 -4.40
CA ALA A 59 14.30 -19.54 -4.93
C ALA A 59 14.54 -21.06 -4.81
N ARG A 60 13.98 -21.72 -3.78
CA ARG A 60 14.06 -23.18 -3.64
C ARG A 60 13.16 -23.89 -4.66
N SER A 61 11.97 -23.36 -4.93
CA SER A 61 10.99 -23.98 -5.82
C SER A 61 11.26 -23.70 -7.30
N HIS A 62 11.79 -22.53 -7.64
CA HIS A 62 11.90 -22.06 -9.03
C HIS A 62 13.34 -21.73 -9.47
N GLY A 63 14.34 -21.93 -8.61
CA GLY A 63 15.71 -21.50 -8.87
C GLY A 63 15.89 -19.98 -8.75
N ARG A 64 17.12 -19.49 -8.96
CA ARG A 64 17.46 -18.05 -8.88
C ARG A 64 17.45 -17.35 -10.24
N ASP A 65 17.21 -18.08 -11.32
CA ASP A 65 17.36 -17.61 -12.71
C ASP A 65 16.45 -16.42 -13.05
N LEU A 66 15.32 -16.28 -12.34
CA LEU A 66 14.40 -15.15 -12.46
C LEU A 66 14.84 -13.89 -11.70
N ALA A 67 15.77 -14.00 -10.75
CA ALA A 67 16.24 -12.86 -9.94
C ALA A 67 17.37 -12.06 -10.62
N ASP A 68 18.03 -12.63 -11.64
CA ASP A 68 19.18 -12.03 -12.34
C ASP A 68 18.79 -11.33 -13.66
N ARG A 69 17.48 -11.10 -13.90
CA ARG A 69 16.93 -10.35 -15.06
C ARG A 69 16.37 -9.00 -14.62
#